data_AF-A0A0B7GPM6-F1
#
_entry.id   AF-A0A0B7GPM6-F1
#
_cell.length_a   1.000
_cell.length_b   1.000
_cell.length_c   1.000
_cell.angle_alpha   90.00
_cell.angle_beta   90.00
_cell.angle_gamma   90.00
#
_symmetry.space_group_name_H-M   'P 1'
#
loop_
_entity.id
_entity.type
_entity.pdbx_description
1 polymer ?
#
loop_
_entity_poly.entity_id
_entity_poly.type
_entity_poly.pdbx_seq_one_letter_code
_entity_poly.pdbx_strand_id
1 'polypeptide(L)'
;MRVDLAQVIVSIIQKQIPTGVYHYSNEGNISWYDFACEIYTQGKHLNVIHNDCDIIPCTSSEFPQKAKRPSYSLLDKTKIKTALQIMVPDWKESLKNYLKELR
;
A
#
# COMPACT_ATOMS: atom_id res chain seq x y z
N MET A 1 -3.78 -2.36 -3.24
CA MET A 1 -2.75 -1.48 -3.85
C MET A 1 -2.69 -1.57 -5.38
N ARG A 2 -2.45 -2.74 -6.02
CA ARG A 2 -2.38 -2.84 -7.50
C ARG A 2 -3.73 -2.55 -8.18
N VAL A 3 -4.81 -3.11 -7.64
CA VAL A 3 -6.17 -2.91 -8.15
C VAL A 3 -6.61 -1.44 -8.00
N ASP A 4 -6.36 -0.85 -6.84
CA ASP A 4 -6.74 0.55 -6.56
C ASP A 4 -6.05 1.53 -7.51
N LEU A 5 -4.74 1.35 -7.75
CA LEU A 5 -4.00 2.18 -8.70
C LEU A 5 -4.56 2.03 -10.13
N ALA A 6 -4.86 0.81 -10.56
CA ALA A 6 -5.44 0.58 -11.88
C ALA A 6 -6.79 1.29 -12.03
N GLN A 7 -7.66 1.21 -11.02
CA GLN A 7 -8.95 1.91 -11.01
C GLN A 7 -8.78 3.42 -11.14
N VAL A 8 -7.78 3.99 -10.46
CA VAL A 8 -7.46 5.43 -10.56
C VAL A 8 -6.95 5.81 -11.94
N ILE A 9 -6.07 5.00 -12.55
CA ILE A 9 -5.59 5.25 -13.92
C ILE A 9 -6.77 5.27 -14.91
N VAL A 10 -7.66 4.28 -14.83
CA VAL A 10 -8.88 4.24 -15.66
C VAL A 10 -9.74 5.47 -15.44
N SER A 11 -9.90 5.90 -14.18
CA SER A 11 -10.67 7.10 -13.83
C SER A 11 -10.06 8.39 -14.41
N ILE A 12 -8.72 8.52 -14.42
CA ILE A 12 -8.02 9.66 -15.05
C ILE A 12 -8.36 9.74 -16.53
N ILE A 13 -8.30 8.60 -17.23
CA ILE A 13 -8.57 8.51 -18.67
C ILE A 13 -10.04 8.86 -18.95
N GLN A 14 -10.97 8.24 -18.22
CA GLN A 14 -12.41 8.42 -18.43
C GLN A 14 -12.87 9.85 -18.12
N LYS A 15 -12.37 10.46 -17.04
CA LYS A 15 -12.72 11.83 -16.65
C LYS A 15 -11.91 12.91 -17.36
N GLN A 16 -10.97 12.52 -18.23
CA GLN A 16 -10.11 13.43 -18.99
C GLN A 16 -9.44 14.50 -18.09
N ILE A 17 -8.91 14.05 -16.95
CA ILE A 17 -8.23 14.94 -16.01
C ILE A 17 -7.02 15.59 -16.70
N PRO A 18 -6.72 16.88 -16.42
CA PRO A 18 -5.58 17.55 -17.03
C PRO A 18 -4.29 16.76 -16.92
N THR A 19 -3.51 16.75 -18.00
CA THR A 19 -2.23 16.05 -18.04
C THR A 19 -1.26 16.63 -17.01
N GLY A 20 -0.53 15.77 -16.32
CA GLY A 20 0.50 16.19 -15.37
C GLY A 20 0.93 15.06 -14.45
N VAL A 21 1.77 15.41 -13.47
CA VAL A 21 2.23 14.45 -12.46
C VAL A 21 1.23 14.38 -11.30
N TYR A 22 0.83 13.17 -10.95
CA TYR A 22 -0.05 12.86 -9.82
C TYR A 22 0.57 11.72 -9.02
N HIS A 23 0.61 11.87 -7.70
CA HIS A 23 1.02 10.78 -6.82
C HIS A 23 -0.20 9.98 -6.38
N TYR A 24 -0.04 8.66 -6.29
CA TYR A 24 -1.05 7.78 -5.75
C TYR A 24 -0.41 6.64 -4.96
N SER A 25 -0.94 6.42 -3.77
CA SER A 25 -0.75 5.25 -2.91
C SER A 25 -2.04 5.10 -2.10
N ASN A 26 -2.27 3.95 -1.46
CA ASN A 26 -3.34 3.86 -0.45
C ASN A 26 -3.09 4.87 0.70
N GLU A 27 -4.13 5.18 1.47
CA GLU A 27 -3.99 6.02 2.67
C GLU A 27 -3.27 5.28 3.80
N GLY A 28 -2.85 6.04 4.80
CA GLY A 28 -2.13 5.56 5.98
C GLY A 28 -0.63 5.83 5.95
N ASN A 29 -0.02 5.75 7.12
CA ASN A 29 1.42 5.78 7.33
C ASN A 29 1.86 4.47 7.97
N ILE A 30 2.94 3.88 7.48
CA ILE A 30 3.36 2.55 7.92
C ILE A 30 4.85 2.31 7.70
N SER A 31 5.47 1.54 8.59
CA SER A 31 6.79 0.95 8.36
C SER A 31 6.69 -0.43 7.68
N TRP A 32 7.81 -0.94 7.15
CA TRP A 32 7.85 -2.33 6.64
C TRP A 32 7.54 -3.37 7.71
N TYR A 33 7.91 -3.11 8.96
CA TYR A 33 7.63 -3.97 10.10
C TYR A 33 6.12 -4.05 10.36
N ASP A 34 5.44 -2.91 10.46
CA ASP A 34 4.00 -2.88 10.70
C ASP A 34 3.23 -3.54 9.54
N PHE A 35 3.75 -3.41 8.30
CA PHE A 35 3.15 -4.07 7.14
C PHE A 35 3.22 -5.60 7.27
N ALA A 36 4.39 -6.13 7.64
CA ALA A 36 4.57 -7.56 7.86
C ALA A 36 3.67 -8.08 8.98
N CYS A 37 3.58 -7.36 10.11
CA CYS A 37 2.70 -7.69 11.22
C CYS A 37 1.23 -7.76 10.81
N GLU A 38 0.76 -6.80 10.01
CA GLU A 38 -0.62 -6.79 9.53
C GLU A 38 -0.89 -7.92 8.52
N ILE A 39 0.04 -8.19 7.59
CA ILE A 39 -0.07 -9.35 6.68
C ILE A 39 -0.22 -10.64 7.48
N TYR A 40 0.60 -10.84 8.51
CA TYR A 40 0.52 -12.02 9.35
C TYR A 40 -0.82 -12.09 10.09
N THR A 41 -1.22 -10.99 10.73
CA THR A 41 -2.48 -10.92 11.49
C THR A 41 -3.69 -11.24 10.61
N GLN A 42 -3.82 -10.55 9.47
CA GLN A 42 -4.93 -10.79 8.55
C GLN A 42 -4.83 -12.16 7.86
N GLY A 43 -3.62 -12.60 7.51
CA GLY A 43 -3.37 -13.88 6.85
C GLY A 43 -3.70 -15.08 7.75
N LYS A 44 -3.37 -15.03 9.05
CA LYS A 44 -3.80 -16.02 10.04
C LYS A 44 -5.33 -16.01 10.18
N HIS A 45 -5.95 -14.83 10.31
CA HIS A 45 -7.41 -14.71 10.45
C HIS A 45 -8.16 -15.27 9.23
N LEU A 46 -7.62 -15.07 8.02
CA LEU A 46 -8.21 -15.55 6.76
C LEU A 46 -7.80 -16.99 6.39
N ASN A 47 -7.02 -17.67 7.23
CA ASN A 47 -6.45 -18.99 6.95
C ASN A 47 -5.62 -19.07 5.65
N VAL A 48 -4.96 -17.98 5.27
CA VAL A 48 -3.99 -17.91 4.16
C VAL A 48 -2.60 -18.33 4.64
N ILE A 49 -2.27 -18.01 5.89
CA ILE A 49 -1.02 -18.41 6.54
C ILE A 49 -1.33 -19.54 7.51
N HIS A 50 -0.73 -20.70 7.26
CA HIS A 50 -0.94 -21.90 8.09
C HIS A 50 0.11 -22.03 9.19
N ASN A 51 1.36 -21.66 8.91
CA ASN A 51 2.47 -21.78 9.83
C ASN A 51 2.65 -20.51 10.65
N ASP A 52 3.05 -20.66 11.91
CA ASP A 52 3.42 -19.52 12.76
C ASP A 52 4.81 -18.99 12.38
N CYS A 53 4.99 -17.68 12.57
CA CYS A 53 6.23 -16.98 12.27
C CYS A 53 6.39 -15.80 13.23
N ASP A 54 7.58 -15.65 13.79
CA ASP A 54 7.94 -14.50 14.61
C ASP A 54 8.39 -13.34 13.73
N ILE A 55 7.80 -12.16 13.95
CA ILE A 55 8.16 -10.93 13.24
C ILE A 55 8.93 -10.02 14.20
N ILE A 56 10.22 -9.86 13.93
CA ILE A 56 11.14 -9.10 14.78
C ILE A 56 11.49 -7.79 14.05
N PRO A 57 11.36 -6.62 14.68
CA PRO A 57 11.75 -5.35 14.07
C PRO A 57 13.27 -5.30 13.89
N CYS A 58 13.72 -4.69 12.80
CA CYS A 58 15.13 -4.43 12.54
C CYS A 58 15.32 -3.05 11.91
N THR A 59 16.54 -2.54 11.99
CA THR A 59 16.97 -1.29 11.36
C THR A 59 17.55 -1.55 9.98
N SER A 60 17.47 -0.55 9.08
CA SER A 60 18.06 -0.64 7.74
C SER A 60 19.59 -0.90 7.77
N SER A 61 20.28 -0.54 8.85
CA SER A 61 21.71 -0.75 9.02
C SER A 61 22.08 -2.21 9.25
N GLU A 62 21.17 -3.02 9.80
CA GLU A 62 21.37 -4.46 10.03
C GLU A 62 21.36 -5.24 8.71
N PHE A 63 20.69 -4.71 7.68
CA PHE A 63 20.58 -5.33 6.36
C PHE A 63 21.01 -4.35 5.26
N PRO A 64 22.33 -4.08 5.12
CA PRO A 64 22.83 -3.10 4.16
C PRO A 64 22.54 -3.55 2.73
N GLN A 65 21.91 -2.66 1.96
CA GLN A 65 21.61 -2.88 0.56
C GLN A 65 22.54 -2.03 -0.33
N LYS A 66 22.87 -2.54 -1.52
CA LYS A 66 23.67 -1.79 -2.52
C LYS A 66 23.03 -0.46 -2.91
N ALA A 67 21.71 -0.38 -2.91
CA ALA A 67 20.95 0.84 -3.20
C ALA A 67 20.52 1.53 -1.90
N LYS A 68 20.71 2.85 -1.82
CA LYS A 68 20.26 3.67 -0.70
C LYS A 68 18.73 3.75 -0.71
N ARG A 69 18.08 3.26 0.34
CA ARG A 69 16.64 3.41 0.55
C ARG A 69 16.35 4.74 1.22
N PRO A 70 15.37 5.53 0.75
CA PRO A 70 14.87 6.66 1.52
C PRO A 70 14.21 6.18 2.81
N SER A 71 14.43 6.91 3.91
CA SER A 71 13.80 6.61 5.21
C SER A 71 12.32 6.97 5.25
N TYR A 72 11.85 7.83 4.33
CA TYR A 72 10.48 8.29 4.25
C TYR A 72 10.03 8.34 2.80
N SER A 73 8.91 7.69 2.48
CA SER A 73 8.38 7.59 1.11
C SER A 73 6.89 7.83 1.02
N LEU A 74 6.31 8.50 2.02
CA LEU A 74 4.91 8.91 1.94
C LEU A 74 4.75 10.01 0.91
N LEU A 75 3.76 9.81 0.04
CA LEU A 75 3.45 10.74 -1.04
C LEU A 75 2.23 11.57 -0.66
N ASP A 76 2.28 12.87 -0.94
CA ASP A 76 1.10 13.74 -0.88
C ASP A 76 0.16 13.42 -2.05
N LYS A 77 -1.10 13.11 -1.72
CA LYS A 77 -2.16 12.71 -2.65
C LYS A 77 -3.24 13.79 -2.80
N THR A 78 -3.08 14.97 -2.21
CA THR A 78 -4.06 16.06 -2.26
C THR A 78 -4.46 16.39 -3.69
N LYS A 79 -3.49 16.48 -4.61
CA LYS A 79 -3.74 16.80 -6.01
C LYS A 79 -4.67 15.80 -6.70
N ILE A 80 -4.45 14.49 -6.54
CA ILE A 80 -5.27 13.47 -7.21
C ILE A 80 -6.65 13.34 -6.58
N LYS A 81 -6.73 13.47 -5.24
CA LYS A 81 -8.00 13.44 -4.50
C LYS A 81 -8.91 14.57 -4.94
N THR A 82 -8.39 15.79 -5.05
CA THR A 82 -9.14 16.96 -5.51
C THR A 82 -9.53 16.83 -6.98
N ALA A 83 -8.60 16.41 -7.85
CA ALA A 83 -8.86 16.33 -9.29
C ALA A 83 -9.92 15.28 -9.66
N LEU A 84 -9.89 14.10 -9.03
CA LEU A 84 -10.84 13.03 -9.32
C LEU A 84 -12.07 13.01 -8.40
N GLN A 85 -12.06 13.80 -7.33
CA GLN A 85 -13.06 13.77 -6.24
C GLN A 85 -13.23 12.36 -5.67
N ILE A 86 -12.12 11.67 -5.43
CA ILE A 86 -12.10 10.30 -4.93
C ILE A 86 -11.70 10.24 -3.46
N MET A 87 -12.25 9.25 -2.76
CA MET A 87 -11.70 8.76 -1.51
C MET A 87 -10.66 7.68 -1.83
N VAL A 88 -9.47 7.81 -1.26
CA VAL A 88 -8.42 6.82 -1.38
C VAL A 88 -8.58 5.83 -0.23
N PRO A 89 -8.68 4.51 -0.49
CA PRO A 89 -8.95 3.54 0.57
C PRO A 89 -7.75 3.39 1.50
N ASP A 90 -8.03 2.98 2.73
CA ASP A 90 -6.99 2.61 3.70
C ASP A 90 -6.21 1.38 3.21
N TRP A 91 -4.91 1.36 3.47
CA TRP A 91 -4.04 0.28 3.01
C TRP A 91 -4.42 -1.07 3.64
N LYS A 92 -4.95 -1.12 4.86
CA LYS A 92 -5.35 -2.37 5.54
C LYS A 92 -6.56 -3.00 4.87
N GLU A 93 -7.53 -2.19 4.44
CA GLU A 93 -8.70 -2.68 3.72
C GLU A 93 -8.29 -3.25 2.35
N SER A 94 -7.39 -2.54 1.68
CA SER A 94 -6.86 -2.97 0.39
C SER A 94 -6.04 -4.26 0.50
N LEU A 95 -5.27 -4.42 1.59
CA LEU A 95 -4.55 -5.65 1.91
C LEU A 95 -5.53 -6.80 2.18
N LYS A 96 -6.57 -6.55 2.98
CA LYS A 96 -7.60 -7.56 3.31
C LYS A 96 -8.28 -8.10 2.06
N ASN A 97 -8.64 -7.21 1.13
CA ASN A 97 -9.26 -7.61 -0.13
C ASN A 97 -8.29 -8.47 -0.96
N TYR A 98 -7.03 -8.07 -1.05
CA TYR A 98 -6.00 -8.85 -1.74
C TYR A 98 -5.82 -10.26 -1.11
N LEU A 99 -5.72 -10.36 0.21
CA LEU A 99 -5.55 -11.65 0.88
C LEU A 99 -6.75 -12.58 0.69
N LYS A 100 -7.98 -12.03 0.62
CA LYS A 100 -9.18 -12.82 0.33
C LYS A 100 -9.18 -13.43 -1.07
N GLU A 101 -8.59 -12.75 -2.05
CA GLU A 101 -8.47 -13.23 -3.43
C GLU A 101 -7.40 -14.32 -3.61
N LEU A 102 -6.49 -14.49 -2.64
CA LEU A 102 -5.45 -15.53 -2.67
C LEU A 102 -5.96 -16.91 -2.24
N ARG A 103 -7.20 -17.00 -1.77
CA ARG A 103 -7.85 -18.26 -1.40
C ARG A 103 -8.43 -18.96 -2.62
#